data_AF-A0A1S3D0U7-F1
#
_entry.id   AF-A0A1S3D0U7-F1
#
_cell.length_a   1.000
_cell.length_b   1.000
_cell.length_c   1.000
_cell.angle_alpha   90.00
_cell.angle_beta   90.00
_cell.angle_gamma   90.00
#
_symmetry.space_group_name_H-M   'P 1'
#
loop_
_entity.id
_entity.type
_entity.pdbx_description
1 polymer ?
#
loop_
_entity_poly.entity_id
_entity_poly.type
_entity_poly.pdbx_seq_one_letter_code
_entity_poly.pdbx_strand_id
1 'polypeptide(L)'
;MEGYVVVFDMSGLSFGHLAKTTTQLNLVKNFMVYIQECHPVRLKSIHVINTYPLIDKILAIIKPMMQANIIQMLHLHPSGKERGRGSL
;
A
#
# COMPACT_ATOMS: atom_id res chain seq x y z
N MET A 1 20.59 -1.42 -14.31
CA MET A 1 19.21 -1.56 -14.82
C MET A 1 18.31 -0.57 -14.12
N GLU A 2 17.58 0.21 -14.91
CA GLU A 2 16.58 1.15 -14.41
C GLU A 2 15.33 0.36 -14.02
N GLY A 3 15.07 0.26 -12.72
CA GLY A 3 13.79 -0.18 -12.17
C GLY A 3 12.88 1.02 -11.89
N TYR A 4 11.64 0.75 -11.53
CA TYR A 4 10.59 1.76 -11.35
C TYR A 4 10.22 1.97 -9.87
N VAL A 5 9.62 3.11 -9.61
CA VAL A 5 9.07 3.50 -8.30
C VAL A 5 7.57 3.65 -8.46
N VAL A 6 6.80 3.07 -7.54
CA VAL A 6 5.34 3.21 -7.52
C VAL A 6 4.96 4.24 -6.48
N VAL A 7 4.04 5.13 -6.82
CA VAL A 7 3.46 6.11 -5.90
C VAL A 7 1.95 5.92 -5.85
N PHE A 8 1.42 5.67 -4.65
CA PHE A 8 -0.01 5.61 -4.35
C PHE A 8 -0.42 6.88 -3.61
N ASP A 9 -1.29 7.69 -4.23
CA ASP A 9 -1.92 8.82 -3.56
C ASP A 9 -3.22 8.39 -2.89
N MET A 10 -3.30 8.56 -1.57
CA MET A 10 -4.49 8.23 -0.80
C MET A 10 -5.50 9.38 -0.69
N SER A 11 -5.25 10.52 -1.32
CA SER A 11 -6.18 11.65 -1.34
C SER A 11 -7.55 11.23 -1.90
N GLY A 12 -8.62 11.51 -1.15
CA GLY A 12 -9.99 11.17 -1.55
C GLY A 12 -10.37 9.69 -1.39
N LEU A 13 -9.52 8.86 -0.76
CA LEU A 13 -9.89 7.49 -0.43
C LEU A 13 -11.03 7.51 0.61
N SER A 14 -11.98 6.58 0.50
CA SER A 14 -13.19 6.53 1.34
C SER A 14 -13.41 5.12 1.87
N PHE A 15 -14.26 4.97 2.89
CA PHE A 15 -14.67 3.65 3.39
C PHE A 15 -15.32 2.78 2.31
N GLY A 16 -15.98 3.38 1.31
CA GLY A 16 -16.53 2.64 0.17
C GLY A 16 -15.45 1.98 -0.68
N HIS A 17 -14.28 2.61 -0.83
CA HIS A 17 -13.13 2.00 -1.51
C HIS A 17 -12.60 0.80 -0.71
N LEU A 18 -12.48 0.94 0.62
CA LEU A 18 -12.07 -0.16 1.49
C LEU A 18 -13.04 -1.35 1.43
N ALA A 19 -14.35 -1.07 1.49
CA ALA A 19 -15.38 -2.11 1.41
C ALA A 19 -15.26 -2.91 0.10
N LYS A 20 -15.09 -2.23 -1.04
CA LYS A 20 -14.82 -2.89 -2.33
C LYS A 20 -13.54 -3.72 -2.28
N THR A 21 -12.42 -3.16 -1.81
CA THR A 21 -11.16 -3.93 -1.68
C THR A 21 -11.34 -5.23 -0.90
N THR A 22 -12.12 -5.22 0.17
CA THR A 22 -12.44 -6.42 0.96
C THR A 22 -13.41 -7.36 0.23
N THR A 23 -14.45 -6.86 -0.43
CA THR A 23 -15.40 -7.68 -1.21
C THR A 23 -14.73 -8.35 -2.41
N GLN A 24 -13.71 -7.73 -3.00
CA GLN A 24 -12.95 -8.24 -4.13
C GLN A 24 -11.57 -8.84 -3.74
N LEU A 25 -11.46 -9.44 -2.55
CA LEU A 25 -10.19 -9.95 -2.02
C LEU A 25 -9.45 -10.93 -2.96
N ASN A 26 -10.17 -11.74 -3.75
CA ASN A 26 -9.54 -12.65 -4.71
C ASN A 26 -8.80 -11.90 -5.83
N LEU A 27 -9.34 -10.77 -6.29
CA LEU A 27 -8.66 -9.93 -7.28
C LEU A 27 -7.41 -9.30 -6.68
N VAL A 28 -7.49 -8.84 -5.44
CA VAL A 28 -6.34 -8.30 -4.69
C VAL A 28 -5.26 -9.38 -4.54
N LYS A 29 -5.63 -10.63 -4.23
CA LYS A 29 -4.69 -11.77 -4.15
C LYS A 29 -3.97 -12.00 -5.45
N ASN A 30 -4.69 -12.10 -6.56
CA ASN A 30 -4.10 -12.31 -7.87
C ASN A 30 -3.15 -11.16 -8.26
N PHE A 31 -3.55 -9.92 -7.97
CA PHE A 31 -2.69 -8.75 -8.19
C PHE A 31 -1.40 -8.81 -7.38
N MET A 32 -1.46 -9.19 -6.09
CA MET A 32 -0.28 -9.32 -5.24
C MET A 32 0.66 -10.43 -5.72
N VAL A 33 0.12 -11.57 -6.15
CA VAL A 33 0.94 -12.65 -6.75
C VAL A 33 1.63 -12.15 -8.01
N TYR A 34 0.89 -11.47 -8.90
CA TYR A 34 1.46 -10.93 -10.14
C TYR A 34 2.63 -9.98 -9.89
N ILE A 35 2.48 -9.02 -8.96
CA ILE A 35 3.54 -8.04 -8.64
C ILE A 35 4.79 -8.71 -8.07
N GLN A 36 4.64 -9.81 -7.33
CA GLN A 36 5.75 -10.46 -6.62
C GLN A 36 6.46 -11.51 -7.47
N GLU A 37 5.70 -12.31 -8.22
CA GLU A 37 6.20 -13.51 -8.90
C GLU A 37 6.31 -13.34 -10.42
N CYS A 38 5.54 -12.43 -11.01
CA CYS A 38 5.36 -12.37 -12.45
C CYS A 38 5.76 -11.02 -13.07
N HIS A 39 6.01 -9.99 -12.26
CA HIS A 39 6.29 -8.66 -12.79
C HIS A 39 7.69 -8.60 -13.42
N PRO A 40 7.81 -8.34 -14.74
CA PRO A 40 9.07 -8.51 -15.46
C PRO A 40 10.09 -7.39 -15.19
N VAL A 41 9.65 -6.29 -14.56
CA VAL A 41 10.51 -5.14 -14.25
C VAL A 41 10.80 -5.11 -12.76
N ARG A 42 12.04 -4.75 -12.39
CA ARG A 42 12.45 -4.58 -11.00
C ARG A 42 11.72 -3.40 -10.33
N LEU A 43 10.89 -3.69 -9.35
CA LEU A 43 10.36 -2.70 -8.42
C LEU A 43 11.45 -2.24 -7.45
N LYS A 44 11.65 -0.92 -7.32
CA LYS A 44 12.67 -0.34 -6.43
C LYS A 44 12.09 0.10 -5.09
N SER A 45 10.95 0.78 -5.13
CA SER A 45 10.27 1.29 -3.93
C SER A 45 8.79 1.52 -4.19
N ILE A 46 8.01 1.45 -3.12
CA ILE A 46 6.57 1.76 -3.10
C ILE A 46 6.37 2.92 -2.13
N HIS A 47 5.84 4.04 -2.60
CA HIS A 47 5.54 5.20 -1.78
C HIS A 47 4.03 5.36 -1.67
N VAL A 48 3.51 5.43 -0.45
CA VAL A 48 2.10 5.78 -0.20
C VAL A 48 2.09 7.18 0.39
N ILE A 49 1.47 8.13 -0.30
CA ILE A 49 1.42 9.53 0.10
C ILE A 49 0.02 9.92 0.56
N ASN A 50 -0.05 11.01 1.33
CA ASN A 50 -1.29 11.50 1.94
C ASN A 50 -1.95 10.45 2.83
N THR A 51 -1.14 9.65 3.52
CA THR A 51 -1.67 8.63 4.42
C THR A 51 -2.37 9.31 5.59
N TYR A 52 -3.56 8.79 5.92
CA TYR A 52 -4.40 9.15 7.06
C TYR A 52 -4.77 7.84 7.80
N PRO A 53 -5.42 7.85 8.98
CA PRO A 53 -5.55 6.66 9.85
C PRO A 53 -6.20 5.41 9.21
N LEU A 54 -6.79 5.52 8.02
CA LEU A 54 -7.31 4.38 7.27
C LEU A 54 -6.20 3.50 6.65
N ILE A 55 -4.99 4.02 6.45
CA ILE A 55 -3.89 3.24 5.87
C ILE A 55 -3.57 2.01 6.72
N ASP A 56 -3.62 2.12 8.05
CA ASP A 56 -3.31 1.02 8.96
C ASP A 56 -4.30 -0.15 8.78
N LYS A 57 -5.57 0.17 8.53
CA LYS A 57 -6.62 -0.83 8.25
C LYS A 57 -6.42 -1.50 6.90
N ILE A 58 -6.02 -0.74 5.87
CA ILE A 58 -5.69 -1.28 4.55
C ILE A 58 -4.47 -2.20 4.66
N LEU A 59 -3.42 -1.75 5.35
CA LEU A 59 -2.20 -2.52 5.59
C LEU A 59 -2.48 -3.81 6.37
N ALA A 60 -3.38 -3.79 7.35
CA ALA A 60 -3.78 -5.02 8.06
C ALA A 60 -4.36 -6.10 7.13
N ILE A 61 -5.03 -5.69 6.05
CA ILE A 61 -5.63 -6.60 5.06
C ILE A 61 -4.60 -7.05 4.02
N ILE A 62 -3.77 -6.13 3.50
CA ILE A 62 -2.86 -6.42 2.38
C ILE A 62 -1.49 -6.97 2.81
N LYS A 63 -1.00 -6.62 4.00
CA LYS A 63 0.33 -7.03 4.50
C LYS A 63 0.51 -8.56 4.60
N PRO A 64 -0.50 -9.37 5.01
CA PRO A 64 -0.38 -10.83 4.98
C PRO A 64 -0.15 -11.43 3.60
N MET A 65 -0.43 -10.66 2.53
CA MET A 65 -0.29 -11.07 1.14
C MET A 65 1.01 -10.58 0.52
N MET A 66 1.80 -9.81 1.28
CA MET A 66 3.09 -9.25 0.88
C MET A 66 4.25 -10.12 1.38
N GLN A 67 5.24 -10.31 0.53
CA GLN A 67 6.53 -10.88 0.89
C GLN A 67 7.40 -9.87 1.65
N ALA A 68 8.34 -10.37 2.45
CA ALA A 68 9.19 -9.54 3.31
C ALA A 68 9.99 -8.48 2.53
N ASN A 69 10.48 -8.81 1.33
CA ASN A 69 11.20 -7.88 0.45
C ASN A 69 10.30 -6.71 0.00
N ILE A 70 9.03 -6.95 -0.34
CA ILE A 70 8.09 -5.90 -0.73
C ILE A 70 7.75 -5.01 0.45
N ILE A 71 7.56 -5.60 1.64
CA ILE A 71 7.31 -4.84 2.87
C ILE A 71 8.48 -3.88 3.16
N GLN A 72 9.73 -4.31 2.94
CA GLN A 72 10.91 -3.47 3.13
C GLN A 72 11.00 -2.30 2.13
N MET A 73 10.38 -2.44 0.96
CA MET A 73 10.32 -1.38 -0.08
C MET A 73 9.19 -0.38 0.16
N LEU A 74 8.32 -0.60 1.15
CA LEU A 74 7.15 0.23 1.42
C LEU A 74 7.52 1.46 2.27
N HIS A 75 7.22 2.65 1.77
CA HIS A 75 7.41 3.92 2.44
C HIS A 75 6.07 4.65 2.58
N LEU A 76 5.69 4.98 3.81
CA LEU A 76 4.47 5.72 4.11
C LEU A 76 4.80 7.19 4.38
N HIS A 77 4.08 8.09 3.73
CA HIS A 77 4.25 9.54 3.85
C HIS A 77 2.94 10.15 4.36
N PRO A 78 2.80 10.33 5.68
CA PRO A 78 1.62 10.95 6.26
C PRO A 78 1.47 12.39 5.80
N SER A 79 0.22 12.80 5.59
CA SER A 79 -0.07 14.20 5.30
C SER A 79 0.26 15.05 6.54
N GLY A 80 0.89 16.21 6.34
CA GLY A 80 1.35 17.10 7.42
C GLY A 80 0.27 17.64 8.36
N LYS A 81 -1.01 17.29 8.17
CA LYS A 81 -2.11 17.66 9.05
C LYS A 81 -2.18 16.87 10.36
N GLU A 82 -1.43 15.77 10.51
CA GLU A 82 -1.46 14.92 11.72
C GLU A 82 -0.14 14.88 12.52
N ARG A 83 0.74 15.88 12.38
CA ARG A 83 1.90 16.05 13.29
C ARG A 83 1.47 16.61 14.66
N GLY A 84 0.43 16.02 15.27
CA GLY A 84 -0.20 16.53 16.49
C GLY A 84 -0.81 15.50 17.44
N ARG A 85 -0.83 14.20 17.13
CA ARG A 85 -1.29 13.18 18.10
C ARG A 85 -0.53 11.86 17.95
N GLY A 86 0.10 11.44 19.05
CA GLY A 86 0.43 10.03 19.26
C GLY A 86 1.91 9.67 19.30
N SER A 87 2.73 10.42 20.06
CA SER A 87 3.85 9.80 20.77
C SER A 87 3.29 9.35 22.13
N LEU A 88 2.87 8.09 22.23
CA LEU A 88 2.76 7.29 23.44
C LEU A 88 3.06 5.84 23.07
#